data_AF-A0ABD7V740-F1
#
_entry.id   AF-A0ABD7V740-F1
#
_cell.length_a   1.000
_cell.length_b   1.000
_cell.length_c   1.000
_cell.angle_alpha   90.00
_cell.angle_beta   90.00
_cell.angle_gamma   90.00
#
_symmetry.space_group_name_H-M   'P 1'
#
loop_
_entity.id
_entity.type
_entity.pdbx_description
1 polymer ?
#
loop_
_entity_poly.entity_id
_entity_poly.type
_entity_poly.pdbx_seq_one_letter_code
_entity_poly.pdbx_strand_id
1 'polypeptide(L)'
;MKIHGISWVGSHTSNYQAMRDFAAETLGLEVEREQQNAVVFGFPDGSALEVFQPTDDDHSFFEHPVAGLIVDDAREARAELEAKGVEFIGEVHDGVEDSWGTAWSHLRAPDGHVYVLISRPALTEPKKPVETTRRFDELRICLKVKDLDEAVKVYREGLGMEIVDEWTHPAGQRGVLFGVVPAAVELFDEAQWELVDDAELGRQVAGDHALRVEVRDVDEIEALAKVLADVGVSRDGEVTTTPWEQNCLRMSTSEGEQLTLFTLPAEERVVREEARSVLSVRQA
;
A
#
# COMPACT_ATOMS: atom_id res chain seq x y z
N MET A 1 6.78 -11.94 19.98
CA MET A 1 5.68 -11.95 19.00
C MET A 1 5.70 -10.68 18.17
N LYS A 2 5.24 -10.73 16.91
CA LYS A 2 4.96 -9.54 16.08
C LYS A 2 3.45 -9.34 15.99
N ILE A 3 2.99 -8.10 16.23
CA ILE A 3 1.61 -7.67 15.97
C ILE A 3 1.60 -6.98 14.61
N HIS A 4 0.73 -7.43 13.71
CA HIS A 4 0.65 -6.93 12.34
C HIS A 4 -0.45 -5.91 12.10
N GLY A 5 -1.25 -5.61 13.12
CA GLY A 5 -2.33 -4.62 13.08
C GLY A 5 -3.65 -5.13 13.66
N ILE A 6 -4.67 -4.30 13.54
CA ILE A 6 -6.06 -4.61 13.89
C ILE A 6 -6.81 -4.79 12.57
N SER A 7 -7.30 -5.99 12.29
CA SER A 7 -7.98 -6.27 11.00
C SER A 7 -9.23 -7.12 11.16
N TRP A 8 -9.75 -7.22 12.37
CA TRP A 8 -11.02 -7.88 12.66
C TRP A 8 -11.72 -7.14 13.78
N VAL A 9 -13.03 -7.02 13.68
CA VAL A 9 -13.90 -6.54 14.75
C VAL A 9 -15.06 -7.51 14.93
N GLY A 10 -15.21 -8.03 16.13
CA GLY A 10 -16.33 -8.89 16.51
C GLY A 10 -17.38 -8.10 17.27
N SER A 11 -18.64 -8.20 16.87
CA SER A 11 -19.76 -7.53 17.53
C SER A 11 -20.87 -8.52 17.84
N HIS A 12 -20.95 -8.95 19.09
CA HIS A 12 -22.09 -9.70 19.61
C HIS A 12 -23.25 -8.74 19.91
N THR A 13 -24.45 -9.01 19.40
CA THR A 13 -25.58 -8.07 19.53
C THR A 13 -26.94 -8.76 19.61
N SER A 14 -27.81 -8.27 20.50
CA SER A 14 -29.21 -8.71 20.57
C SER A 14 -30.08 -8.22 19.41
N ASN A 15 -29.59 -7.23 18.65
CA ASN A 15 -30.27 -6.64 17.50
C ASN A 15 -29.69 -7.15 16.18
N TYR A 16 -29.39 -8.45 16.10
CA TYR A 16 -28.64 -9.08 15.01
C TYR A 16 -29.13 -8.69 13.61
N GLN A 17 -30.43 -8.88 13.33
CA GLN A 17 -30.98 -8.58 11.99
C GLN A 17 -30.81 -7.10 11.64
N ALA A 18 -31.10 -6.19 12.57
CA ALA A 18 -30.95 -4.75 12.33
C ALA A 18 -29.48 -4.35 12.09
N MET A 19 -28.53 -4.96 12.82
CA MET A 19 -27.10 -4.69 12.62
C MET A 19 -26.60 -5.26 11.28
N ARG A 20 -27.09 -6.44 10.89
CA ARG A 20 -26.80 -7.07 9.61
C ARG A 20 -27.33 -6.22 8.45
N ASP A 21 -28.59 -5.79 8.51
CA ASP A 21 -29.21 -4.95 7.48
C ASP A 21 -28.51 -3.59 7.39
N PHE A 22 -28.11 -3.02 8.53
CA PHE A 22 -27.31 -1.81 8.56
C PHE A 22 -25.96 -2.00 7.83
N ALA A 23 -25.22 -3.06 8.15
CA ALA A 23 -23.93 -3.36 7.51
C ALA A 23 -24.08 -3.63 6.00
N ALA A 24 -25.04 -4.46 5.60
CA ALA A 24 -25.24 -4.84 4.20
C ALA A 24 -25.87 -3.71 3.36
N GLU A 25 -26.99 -3.16 3.81
CA GLU A 25 -27.84 -2.31 2.98
C GLU A 25 -27.56 -0.81 3.18
N THR A 26 -27.14 -0.41 4.38
CA THR A 26 -26.84 1.01 4.67
C THR A 26 -25.38 1.34 4.44
N LEU A 27 -24.46 0.49 4.92
CA LEU A 27 -23.02 0.69 4.73
C LEU A 27 -22.50 0.09 3.41
N GLY A 28 -23.28 -0.79 2.77
CA GLY A 28 -22.89 -1.41 1.49
C GLY A 28 -21.79 -2.46 1.64
N LEU A 29 -21.62 -3.07 2.82
CA LEU A 29 -20.61 -4.10 3.03
C LEU A 29 -21.08 -5.42 2.41
N GLU A 30 -20.16 -6.10 1.74
CA GLU A 30 -20.43 -7.41 1.16
C GLU A 30 -20.40 -8.48 2.25
N VAL A 31 -21.40 -9.36 2.22
CA VAL A 31 -21.39 -10.57 3.04
C VAL A 31 -20.33 -11.51 2.46
N GLU A 32 -19.22 -11.62 3.18
CA GLU A 32 -18.13 -12.53 2.81
C GLU A 32 -18.49 -13.97 3.20
N ARG A 33 -19.15 -14.15 4.36
CA ARG A 33 -19.48 -15.49 4.87
C ARG A 33 -20.72 -15.51 5.74
N GLU A 34 -21.54 -16.52 5.51
CA GLU A 34 -22.62 -16.92 6.41
C GLU A 34 -22.15 -18.03 7.35
N GLN A 35 -22.46 -17.89 8.64
CA GLN A 35 -22.22 -18.93 9.63
C GLN A 35 -23.52 -19.25 10.36
N GLN A 36 -23.53 -20.36 11.13
CA GLN A 36 -24.72 -20.77 11.87
C GLN A 36 -25.21 -19.70 12.85
N ASN A 37 -24.28 -19.08 13.58
CA ASN A 37 -24.58 -18.09 14.63
C ASN A 37 -23.97 -16.71 14.36
N ALA A 38 -23.43 -16.46 13.16
CA ALA A 38 -22.77 -15.20 12.84
C ALA A 38 -22.81 -14.90 11.33
N VAL A 39 -22.49 -13.66 10.98
CA VAL A 39 -22.21 -13.23 9.61
C VAL A 39 -20.89 -12.45 9.59
N VAL A 40 -20.08 -12.72 8.58
CA VAL A 40 -18.82 -11.99 8.34
C VAL A 40 -19.01 -11.06 7.14
N PHE A 41 -18.76 -9.78 7.37
CA PHE A 41 -18.68 -8.75 6.36
C PHE A 41 -17.22 -8.46 6.04
N GLY A 42 -16.87 -8.50 4.76
CA GLY A 42 -15.54 -8.16 4.29
C GLY A 42 -15.42 -6.66 4.02
N PHE A 43 -14.27 -6.09 4.33
CA PHE A 43 -13.88 -4.76 3.87
C PHE A 43 -12.91 -4.86 2.69
N PRO A 44 -12.81 -3.81 1.83
CA PRO A 44 -11.90 -3.81 0.68
C PRO A 44 -10.41 -3.99 1.02
N ASP A 45 -10.00 -3.67 2.25
CA ASP A 45 -8.63 -3.84 2.74
C ASP A 45 -8.35 -5.25 3.29
N GLY A 46 -9.33 -6.16 3.21
CA GLY A 46 -9.24 -7.52 3.70
C GLY A 46 -9.41 -7.67 5.22
N SER A 47 -9.78 -6.60 5.92
CA SER A 47 -10.29 -6.67 7.29
C SER A 47 -11.74 -7.16 7.31
N ALA A 48 -12.23 -7.55 8.49
CA ALA A 48 -13.59 -8.06 8.63
C ALA A 48 -14.34 -7.49 9.83
N LEU A 49 -15.66 -7.34 9.64
CA LEU A 49 -16.62 -7.18 10.71
C LEU A 49 -17.41 -8.48 10.85
N GLU A 50 -17.29 -9.14 11.98
CA GLU A 50 -18.07 -10.33 12.30
C GLU A 50 -19.16 -9.98 13.31
N VAL A 51 -20.41 -10.20 12.94
CA VAL A 51 -21.57 -9.91 13.77
C VAL A 51 -22.11 -11.23 14.29
N PHE A 52 -22.11 -11.41 15.61
CA PHE A 52 -22.59 -12.62 16.27
C PHE A 52 -24.05 -12.47 16.73
N GLN A 53 -24.83 -13.52 16.56
CA GLN A 53 -26.20 -13.63 17.07
C GLN A 53 -26.19 -13.72 18.60
N PRO A 54 -27.27 -13.31 19.27
CA PRO A 54 -27.37 -13.43 20.74
C PRO A 54 -27.46 -14.87 21.24
N THR A 55 -27.61 -15.85 20.33
CA THR A 55 -27.55 -17.29 20.63
C THR A 55 -26.14 -17.86 20.53
N ASP A 56 -25.14 -17.02 20.25
CA ASP A 56 -23.74 -17.41 20.23
C ASP A 56 -23.15 -17.35 21.66
N ASP A 57 -23.19 -18.47 22.36
CA ASP A 57 -22.73 -18.54 23.75
C ASP A 57 -21.20 -18.37 23.87
N ASP A 58 -20.45 -18.75 22.82
CA ASP A 58 -18.99 -18.72 22.78
C ASP A 58 -18.42 -17.30 22.81
N HIS A 59 -19.14 -16.29 22.33
CA HIS A 59 -18.74 -14.87 22.38
C HIS A 59 -19.65 -14.01 23.28
N SER A 60 -20.41 -14.64 24.18
CA SER A 60 -21.33 -13.96 25.12
C SER A 60 -20.66 -12.92 26.04
N PHE A 61 -19.33 -13.02 26.24
CA PHE A 61 -18.54 -12.07 27.03
C PHE A 61 -18.14 -10.79 26.26
N PHE A 62 -18.57 -10.63 25.01
CA PHE A 62 -18.37 -9.42 24.23
C PHE A 62 -19.42 -8.37 24.64
N GLU A 63 -19.06 -7.51 25.60
CA GLU A 63 -19.93 -6.42 26.09
C GLU A 63 -19.97 -5.20 25.16
N HIS A 64 -19.05 -5.16 24.18
CA HIS A 64 -18.86 -4.13 23.17
C HIS A 64 -18.06 -4.74 22.00
N PRO A 65 -17.96 -4.06 20.83
CA PRO A 65 -17.14 -4.54 19.74
C PRO A 65 -15.70 -4.86 20.21
N VAL A 66 -15.22 -6.05 19.87
CA VAL A 66 -13.91 -6.57 20.27
C VAL A 66 -12.95 -6.46 19.09
N ALA A 67 -11.80 -5.84 19.33
CA ALA A 67 -10.76 -5.67 18.31
C ALA A 67 -9.84 -6.90 18.24
N GLY A 68 -9.61 -7.37 17.01
CA GLY A 68 -8.72 -8.49 16.73
C GLY A 68 -7.32 -8.04 16.32
N LEU A 69 -6.34 -8.40 17.16
CA LEU A 69 -4.92 -8.21 16.94
C LEU A 69 -4.37 -9.38 16.13
N ILE A 70 -3.81 -9.06 14.97
CA ILE A 70 -3.27 -10.04 14.05
C ILE A 70 -1.83 -10.38 14.43
N VAL A 71 -1.52 -11.66 14.59
CA VAL A 71 -0.20 -12.16 15.03
C VAL A 71 0.28 -13.32 14.15
N ASP A 72 1.59 -13.61 14.20
CA ASP A 72 2.18 -14.76 13.47
C ASP A 72 1.55 -16.08 13.90
N ASP A 73 1.47 -16.31 15.21
CA ASP A 73 0.86 -17.50 15.82
C ASP A 73 0.20 -17.10 17.16
N ALA A 74 -1.10 -17.35 17.29
CA ALA A 74 -1.90 -16.99 18.45
C ALA A 74 -1.56 -17.81 19.70
N ARG A 75 -1.07 -19.05 19.54
CA ARG A 75 -0.63 -19.90 20.65
C ARG A 75 0.69 -19.42 21.22
N GLU A 76 1.66 -19.13 20.35
CA GLU A 76 2.94 -18.57 20.77
C GLU A 76 2.77 -17.19 21.41
N ALA A 77 1.96 -16.32 20.79
CA ALA A 77 1.64 -15.00 21.31
C ALA A 77 0.93 -15.09 22.68
N ARG A 78 -0.02 -16.03 22.83
CA ARG A 78 -0.66 -16.31 24.11
C ARG A 78 0.35 -16.75 25.17
N ALA A 79 1.18 -17.75 24.88
CA ALA A 79 2.18 -18.25 25.84
C ALA A 79 3.15 -17.13 26.29
N GLU A 80 3.57 -16.27 25.37
CA GLU A 80 4.43 -15.12 25.69
C GLU A 80 3.73 -14.10 26.60
N LEU A 81 2.45 -13.83 26.37
CA LEU A 81 1.67 -12.87 27.16
C LEU A 81 1.25 -13.44 28.53
N GLU A 82 0.92 -14.72 28.61
CA GLU A 82 0.69 -15.43 29.88
C GLU A 82 1.94 -15.38 30.76
N ALA A 83 3.14 -15.59 30.18
CA ALA A 83 4.41 -15.45 30.89
C ALA A 83 4.66 -14.02 31.42
N LYS A 84 3.99 -13.01 30.84
CA LYS A 84 4.02 -11.60 31.25
C LYS A 84 2.84 -11.23 32.17
N GLY A 85 2.00 -12.20 32.57
CA GLY A 85 0.91 -12.01 33.52
C GLY A 85 -0.42 -11.53 32.91
N VAL A 86 -0.61 -11.66 31.60
CA VAL A 86 -1.88 -11.34 30.92
C VAL A 86 -2.88 -12.47 31.13
N GLU A 87 -4.13 -12.12 31.45
CA GLU A 87 -5.23 -13.07 31.63
C GLU A 87 -5.92 -13.39 30.29
N PHE A 88 -6.04 -14.69 29.97
CA PHE A 88 -6.77 -15.18 28.81
C PHE A 88 -8.14 -15.75 29.20
N ILE A 89 -9.11 -15.53 28.31
CA ILE A 89 -10.48 -16.02 28.44
C ILE A 89 -10.61 -17.29 27.60
N GLY A 90 -10.88 -18.42 28.25
CA GLY A 90 -11.09 -19.71 27.58
C GLY A 90 -9.82 -20.34 26.99
N GLU A 91 -10.05 -21.36 26.16
CA GLU A 91 -8.99 -22.07 25.44
C GLU A 91 -8.60 -21.36 24.14
N VAL A 92 -7.54 -21.82 23.47
CA VAL A 92 -7.25 -21.39 22.09
C VAL A 92 -8.22 -22.12 21.17
N HIS A 93 -8.88 -21.39 20.28
CA HIS A 93 -9.78 -21.95 19.29
C HIS A 93 -9.00 -22.31 18.03
N ASP A 94 -9.36 -23.42 17.40
CA ASP A 94 -8.87 -23.87 16.09
C ASP A 94 -9.85 -23.48 15.00
N GLY A 95 -9.35 -22.82 13.96
CA GLY A 95 -10.13 -22.57 12.75
C GLY A 95 -10.36 -23.86 11.97
N VAL A 96 -11.54 -24.00 11.37
CA VAL A 96 -11.86 -25.06 10.41
C VAL A 96 -11.59 -24.58 8.98
N GLU A 97 -11.81 -25.44 7.98
CA GLU A 97 -11.48 -25.24 6.55
C GLU A 97 -12.03 -23.93 5.92
N ASP A 98 -12.89 -23.22 6.65
CA ASP A 98 -13.60 -22.00 6.24
C ASP A 98 -13.58 -20.87 7.29
N SER A 99 -12.79 -20.99 8.36
CA SER A 99 -12.68 -19.94 9.37
C SER A 99 -11.84 -18.74 8.89
N TRP A 100 -12.20 -17.54 9.34
CA TRP A 100 -11.47 -16.31 8.98
C TRP A 100 -10.03 -16.31 9.53
N GLY A 101 -9.80 -16.90 10.70
CA GLY A 101 -8.48 -17.18 11.27
C GLY A 101 -8.22 -18.68 11.40
N THR A 102 -6.95 -19.08 11.38
CA THR A 102 -6.51 -20.47 11.64
C THR A 102 -6.48 -20.84 13.11
N ALA A 103 -6.31 -19.84 13.98
CA ALA A 103 -6.45 -20.01 15.42
C ALA A 103 -6.68 -18.65 16.09
N TRP A 104 -7.41 -18.61 17.19
CA TRP A 104 -7.59 -17.38 17.96
C TRP A 104 -7.69 -17.60 19.46
N SER A 105 -7.35 -16.57 20.23
CA SER A 105 -7.49 -16.61 21.68
C SER A 105 -7.82 -15.23 22.26
N HIS A 106 -8.76 -15.20 23.20
CA HIS A 106 -9.28 -13.98 23.80
C HIS A 106 -8.49 -13.63 25.06
N LEU A 107 -8.19 -12.34 25.26
CA LEU A 107 -7.51 -11.84 26.45
C LEU A 107 -8.24 -10.64 27.04
N ARG A 108 -8.03 -10.41 28.34
CA ARG A 108 -8.42 -9.16 29.01
C ARG A 108 -7.19 -8.27 29.19
N ALA A 109 -7.24 -7.08 28.61
CA ALA A 109 -6.18 -6.08 28.73
C ALA A 109 -6.24 -5.35 30.10
N PRO A 110 -5.17 -4.64 30.51
CA PRO A 110 -5.11 -3.96 31.80
C PRO A 110 -6.17 -2.87 32.02
N ASP A 111 -6.75 -2.34 30.95
CA ASP A 111 -7.86 -1.38 30.99
C ASP A 111 -9.25 -2.05 31.16
N GLY A 112 -9.30 -3.38 31.20
CA GLY A 112 -10.50 -4.18 31.35
C GLY A 112 -11.16 -4.60 30.04
N HIS A 113 -10.71 -4.07 28.89
CA HIS A 113 -11.26 -4.41 27.59
C HIS A 113 -10.83 -5.80 27.12
N VAL A 114 -11.67 -6.43 26.31
CA VAL A 114 -11.39 -7.72 25.68
C VAL A 114 -10.78 -7.47 24.30
N TYR A 115 -9.71 -8.21 24.01
CA TYR A 115 -9.08 -8.29 22.70
C TYR A 115 -8.98 -9.75 22.26
N VAL A 116 -8.87 -9.99 20.97
CA VAL A 116 -8.59 -11.32 20.43
C VAL A 116 -7.27 -11.32 19.68
N LEU A 117 -6.42 -12.33 19.92
CA LEU A 117 -5.26 -12.63 19.09
C LEU A 117 -5.72 -13.58 17.99
N ILE A 118 -5.40 -13.28 16.73
CA ILE A 118 -5.82 -14.09 15.59
C ILE A 118 -4.61 -14.44 14.72
N SER A 119 -4.45 -15.73 14.46
CA SER A 119 -3.58 -16.29 13.42
C SER A 119 -4.39 -16.36 12.12
N ARG A 120 -3.81 -15.98 10.98
CA ARG A 120 -4.50 -16.02 9.68
C ARG A 120 -3.67 -16.77 8.63
N PRO A 121 -4.27 -17.59 7.74
CA PRO A 121 -3.53 -18.29 6.67
C PRO A 121 -2.77 -17.32 5.75
N ALA A 122 -3.35 -16.15 5.48
CA ALA A 122 -2.79 -15.12 4.60
C ALA A 122 -1.54 -14.41 5.16
N LEU A 123 -1.11 -14.72 6.40
CA LEU A 123 0.13 -14.19 7.00
C LEU A 123 1.30 -15.17 6.90
N THR A 124 1.00 -16.47 6.74
CA THR A 124 1.99 -17.50 6.41
C THR A 124 2.28 -17.53 4.90
N GLU A 125 1.40 -16.96 4.08
CA GLU A 125 1.69 -16.61 2.69
C GLU A 125 2.15 -15.15 2.60
N PRO A 126 3.14 -14.81 1.76
CA PRO A 126 3.66 -13.46 1.72
C PRO A 126 2.65 -12.51 1.07
N LYS A 127 2.16 -11.52 1.85
CA LYS A 127 2.04 -10.10 1.48
C LYS A 127 1.42 -9.27 2.61
N LYS A 128 1.91 -8.04 2.83
CA LYS A 128 1.11 -6.99 3.47
C LYS A 128 1.38 -5.57 2.95
N PRO A 129 0.30 -4.78 2.79
CA PRO A 129 0.30 -3.34 2.93
C PRO A 129 0.51 -2.80 4.35
N VAL A 130 1.09 -1.60 4.48
CA VAL A 130 1.38 -0.79 5.68
C VAL A 130 0.32 0.33 5.87
N GLU A 131 -0.07 0.63 7.09
CA GLU A 131 -0.91 1.80 7.40
C GLU A 131 -0.13 3.12 7.19
N THR A 132 -0.69 4.08 6.45
CA THR A 132 -0.03 5.39 6.24
C THR A 132 -0.61 6.46 7.18
N THR A 133 0.25 7.21 7.87
CA THR A 133 -0.11 8.40 8.68
C THR A 133 -0.32 9.66 7.82
N ARG A 134 -0.53 9.52 6.51
CA ARG A 134 -0.61 10.64 5.57
C ARG A 134 -1.98 11.31 5.72
N ARG A 135 -2.02 12.64 5.71
CA ARG A 135 -3.27 13.43 5.77
C ARG A 135 -3.90 13.66 4.38
N PHE A 136 -3.49 12.88 3.39
CA PHE A 136 -3.95 12.98 2.01
C PHE A 136 -4.03 11.58 1.42
N ASP A 137 -5.05 11.34 0.61
CA ASP A 137 -5.28 10.04 -0.03
C ASP A 137 -4.46 9.89 -1.32
N GLU A 138 -4.17 11.00 -2.01
CA GLU A 138 -3.43 11.02 -3.27
C GLU A 138 -2.55 12.27 -3.38
N LEU A 139 -1.32 12.10 -3.86
CA LEU A 139 -0.42 13.20 -4.21
C LEU A 139 -0.24 13.21 -5.72
N ARG A 140 -0.61 14.33 -6.36
CA ARG A 140 -0.47 14.52 -7.80
C ARG A 140 0.59 15.57 -8.10
N ILE A 141 1.46 15.27 -9.05
CA ILE A 141 2.38 16.25 -9.66
C ILE A 141 1.77 16.68 -10.99
N CYS A 142 1.45 17.96 -11.12
CA CYS A 142 0.84 18.50 -12.34
C CYS A 142 1.89 19.26 -13.14
N LEU A 143 2.14 18.82 -14.36
CA LEU A 143 3.11 19.41 -15.27
C LEU A 143 2.38 20.16 -16.39
N LYS A 144 2.88 21.35 -16.74
CA LYS A 144 2.43 22.09 -17.91
C LYS A 144 3.34 21.78 -19.08
N VAL A 145 2.79 21.14 -20.11
CA VAL A 145 3.50 20.81 -21.36
C VAL A 145 3.02 21.71 -22.51
N LYS A 146 3.88 21.91 -23.51
CA LYS A 146 3.57 22.65 -24.74
C LYS A 146 2.84 21.75 -25.74
N ASP A 147 3.29 20.50 -25.91
CA ASP A 147 2.64 19.48 -26.73
C ASP A 147 2.14 18.32 -25.86
N LEU A 148 0.81 18.24 -25.65
CA LEU A 148 0.20 17.19 -24.84
C LEU A 148 0.28 15.83 -25.52
N ASP A 149 0.22 15.76 -26.84
CA ASP A 149 0.19 14.49 -27.57
C ASP A 149 1.59 13.85 -27.58
N GLU A 150 2.65 14.65 -27.66
CA GLU A 150 4.02 14.17 -27.50
C GLU A 150 4.28 13.70 -26.05
N ALA A 151 3.86 14.48 -25.05
CA ALA A 151 3.98 14.10 -23.65
C ALA A 151 3.27 12.77 -23.34
N VAL A 152 2.06 12.57 -23.86
CA VAL A 152 1.30 11.32 -23.66
C VAL A 152 2.06 10.11 -24.21
N LYS A 153 2.77 10.23 -25.33
CA LYS A 153 3.60 9.12 -25.85
C LYS A 153 4.73 8.78 -24.88
N VAL A 154 5.43 9.78 -24.35
CA VAL A 154 6.52 9.58 -23.38
C VAL A 154 6.03 8.84 -22.13
N TYR A 155 4.94 9.30 -21.50
CA TYR A 155 4.44 8.68 -20.27
C TYR A 155 3.72 7.35 -20.49
N ARG A 156 2.89 7.24 -21.53
CA ARG A 156 2.09 6.03 -21.79
C ARG A 156 2.89 4.95 -22.51
N GLU A 157 3.51 5.29 -23.63
CA GLU A 157 4.20 4.32 -24.48
C GLU A 157 5.64 4.10 -24.01
N GLY A 158 6.31 5.16 -23.53
CA GLY A 158 7.67 5.10 -23.01
C GLY A 158 7.75 4.47 -21.61
N LEU A 159 7.08 5.07 -20.63
CA LEU A 159 7.11 4.62 -19.23
C LEU A 159 6.05 3.55 -18.90
N GLY A 160 5.09 3.30 -19.79
CA GLY A 160 4.04 2.30 -19.56
C GLY A 160 2.97 2.73 -18.54
N MET A 161 2.82 4.03 -18.28
CA MET A 161 1.88 4.53 -17.27
C MET A 161 0.43 4.40 -17.73
N GLU A 162 -0.45 4.00 -16.81
CA GLU A 162 -1.88 3.88 -17.10
C GLU A 162 -2.57 5.25 -17.05
N ILE A 163 -3.41 5.53 -18.06
CA ILE A 163 -4.28 6.71 -18.05
C ILE A 163 -5.49 6.41 -17.16
N VAL A 164 -5.58 7.14 -16.05
CA VAL A 164 -6.71 7.06 -15.10
C VAL A 164 -7.89 7.90 -15.59
N ASP A 165 -7.60 9.06 -16.20
CA ASP A 165 -8.61 9.94 -16.76
C ASP A 165 -8.02 10.79 -17.90
N GLU A 166 -8.83 11.10 -18.91
CA GLU A 166 -8.48 11.97 -20.02
C GLU A 166 -9.69 12.84 -20.36
N TRP A 167 -9.48 14.16 -20.42
CA TRP A 167 -10.56 15.11 -20.64
C TRP A 167 -10.23 16.16 -21.68
N THR A 168 -11.30 16.62 -22.35
CA THR A 168 -11.31 17.80 -23.20
C THR A 168 -12.50 18.67 -22.81
N HIS A 169 -12.23 19.92 -22.43
CA HIS A 169 -13.25 20.89 -22.07
C HIS A 169 -13.79 21.65 -23.30
N PRO A 170 -14.97 22.29 -23.21
CA PRO A 170 -15.64 22.91 -24.37
C PRO A 170 -14.83 23.99 -25.10
N ALA A 171 -13.88 24.64 -24.42
CA ALA A 171 -13.02 25.66 -25.01
C ALA A 171 -11.66 25.10 -25.48
N GLY A 172 -11.55 23.76 -25.60
CA GLY A 172 -10.38 23.06 -26.14
C GLY A 172 -9.26 22.83 -25.13
N GLN A 173 -9.46 23.13 -23.84
CA GLN A 173 -8.49 22.76 -22.81
C GLN A 173 -8.46 21.24 -22.64
N ARG A 174 -7.26 20.66 -22.63
CA ARG A 174 -7.06 19.22 -22.52
C ARG A 174 -6.24 18.90 -21.27
N GLY A 175 -6.42 17.70 -20.73
CA GLY A 175 -5.59 17.15 -19.67
C GLY A 175 -5.67 15.63 -19.64
N VAL A 176 -4.60 15.01 -19.15
CA VAL A 176 -4.47 13.56 -18.97
C VAL A 176 -3.92 13.32 -17.57
N LEU A 177 -4.54 12.40 -16.83
CA LEU A 177 -4.08 11.93 -15.53
C LEU A 177 -3.50 10.53 -15.69
N PHE A 178 -2.24 10.37 -15.32
CA PHE A 178 -1.59 9.07 -15.23
C PHE A 178 -1.58 8.56 -13.80
N GLY A 179 -1.84 7.27 -13.60
CA GLY A 179 -1.72 6.60 -12.31
C GLY A 179 -0.25 6.38 -11.96
N VAL A 180 0.19 6.90 -10.81
CA VAL A 180 1.58 6.73 -10.32
C VAL A 180 1.55 6.17 -8.92
N VAL A 181 1.88 4.88 -8.78
CA VAL A 181 1.88 4.22 -7.48
C VAL A 181 3.13 3.36 -7.31
N PRO A 182 3.98 3.65 -6.29
CA PRO A 182 3.98 4.81 -5.42
C PRO A 182 4.75 5.99 -6.00
N ALA A 183 4.32 7.22 -5.69
CA ALA A 183 5.09 8.44 -5.96
C ALA A 183 5.76 8.96 -4.68
N ALA A 184 6.95 9.54 -4.83
CA ALA A 184 7.67 10.28 -3.78
C ALA A 184 8.03 11.67 -4.30
N VAL A 185 8.16 12.64 -3.38
CA VAL A 185 8.65 13.98 -3.70
C VAL A 185 9.96 14.18 -2.95
N GLU A 186 10.99 14.55 -3.69
CA GLU A 186 12.28 14.98 -3.16
C GLU A 186 12.38 16.50 -3.25
N LEU A 187 12.93 17.14 -2.21
CA LEU A 187 13.16 18.57 -2.17
C LEU A 187 14.64 18.82 -1.94
N PHE A 188 15.26 19.56 -2.85
CA PHE A 188 16.66 19.96 -2.76
C PHE A 188 16.75 21.48 -2.57
N ASP A 189 17.72 21.92 -1.76
CA ASP A 189 18.21 23.29 -1.89
C ASP A 189 19.13 23.40 -3.12
N GLU A 190 19.53 24.62 -3.48
CA GLU A 190 20.34 24.86 -4.68
C GLU A 190 21.68 24.09 -4.64
N ALA A 191 22.35 24.05 -3.49
CA ALA A 191 23.63 23.34 -3.34
C ALA A 191 23.46 21.82 -3.49
N GLN A 192 22.38 21.25 -2.96
CA GLN A 192 22.07 19.83 -3.12
C GLN A 192 21.70 19.52 -4.57
N TRP A 193 20.98 20.41 -5.26
CA TRP A 193 20.67 20.26 -6.69
C TRP A 193 21.95 20.23 -7.53
N GLU A 194 22.85 21.19 -7.29
CA GLU A 194 24.14 21.27 -7.99
C GLU A 194 25.00 20.03 -7.76
N LEU A 195 25.07 19.56 -6.51
CA LEU A 195 25.79 18.34 -6.16
C LEU A 195 25.26 17.11 -6.92
N VAL A 196 23.93 16.99 -7.05
CA VAL A 196 23.30 15.88 -7.76
C VAL A 196 23.60 15.94 -9.26
N ASP A 197 23.49 17.11 -9.89
CA ASP A 197 23.80 17.27 -11.32
C ASP A 197 25.28 16.97 -11.64
N ASP A 198 26.20 17.43 -10.78
CA ASP A 198 27.63 17.13 -10.92
C ASP A 198 27.91 15.63 -10.74
N ALA A 199 27.22 14.96 -9.82
CA ALA A 199 27.42 13.54 -9.57
C ALA A 199 26.81 12.64 -10.66
N GLU A 200 25.62 12.98 -11.17
CA GLU A 200 24.87 12.13 -12.11
C GLU A 200 25.20 12.41 -13.58
N LEU A 201 25.59 13.64 -13.92
CA LEU A 201 25.82 14.08 -15.31
C LEU A 201 27.17 14.78 -15.51
N GLY A 202 27.85 15.19 -14.44
CA GLY A 202 29.12 15.92 -14.50
C GLY A 202 28.97 17.37 -14.98
N ARG A 203 27.74 17.88 -15.05
CA ARG A 203 27.42 19.26 -15.43
C ARG A 203 26.03 19.66 -14.95
N GLN A 204 25.88 20.94 -14.66
CA GLN A 204 24.60 21.56 -14.32
C GLN A 204 23.63 21.59 -15.50
N VAL A 205 22.33 21.40 -15.23
CA VAL A 205 21.26 21.49 -16.23
C VAL A 205 20.20 22.49 -15.78
N ALA A 206 19.59 23.19 -16.73
CA ALA A 206 18.53 24.15 -16.43
C ALA A 206 17.21 23.43 -16.11
N GLY A 207 16.51 23.89 -15.07
CA GLY A 207 15.20 23.38 -14.65
C GLY A 207 14.95 23.65 -13.16
N ASP A 208 13.69 23.64 -12.74
CA ASP A 208 13.28 23.78 -11.34
C ASP A 208 12.53 22.54 -10.81
N HIS A 209 12.45 21.48 -11.62
CA HIS A 209 11.84 20.20 -11.30
C HIS A 209 12.49 19.08 -12.13
N ALA A 210 12.39 17.85 -11.63
CA ALA A 210 12.84 16.64 -12.32
C ALA A 210 11.93 15.46 -11.98
N LEU A 211 11.80 14.53 -12.92
CA LEU A 211 11.18 13.23 -12.69
C LEU A 211 12.26 12.18 -12.49
N ARG A 212 12.03 11.29 -11.53
CA ARG A 212 12.92 10.19 -11.22
C ARG A 212 12.12 8.90 -11.23
N VAL A 213 12.55 7.95 -12.06
CA VAL A 213 11.90 6.65 -12.27
C VAL A 213 12.85 5.57 -11.81
N GLU A 214 12.45 4.85 -10.76
CA GLU A 214 13.20 3.70 -10.29
C GLU A 214 12.90 2.47 -11.16
N VAL A 215 13.93 1.72 -11.49
CA VAL A 215 13.85 0.42 -12.18
C VAL A 215 14.60 -0.66 -11.40
N ARG A 216 14.41 -1.92 -11.81
CA ARG A 216 14.89 -3.09 -11.05
C ARG A 216 16.41 -3.15 -10.94
N ASP A 217 17.12 -2.87 -12.02
CA ASP A 217 18.55 -3.09 -12.14
C ASP A 217 19.09 -2.29 -13.34
N VAL A 218 20.40 -2.36 -13.56
CA VAL A 218 21.07 -1.63 -14.64
C VAL A 218 20.62 -2.12 -16.02
N ASP A 219 20.28 -3.41 -16.17
CA ASP A 219 19.80 -3.94 -17.45
C ASP A 219 18.43 -3.33 -17.79
N GLU A 220 17.55 -3.16 -16.81
CA GLU A 220 16.28 -2.45 -16.98
C GLU A 220 16.46 -0.94 -17.24
N ILE A 221 17.51 -0.29 -16.69
CA ILE A 221 17.83 1.10 -17.08
C ILE A 221 18.08 1.18 -18.58
N GLU A 222 18.94 0.31 -19.11
CA GLU A 222 19.30 0.31 -20.52
C GLU A 222 18.13 -0.09 -21.43
N ALA A 223 17.34 -1.09 -21.02
CA ALA A 223 16.16 -1.51 -21.75
C ALA A 223 15.11 -0.39 -21.83
N LEU A 224 14.79 0.26 -20.72
CA LEU A 224 13.80 1.34 -20.68
C LEU A 224 14.32 2.60 -21.39
N ALA A 225 15.60 2.94 -21.26
CA ALA A 225 16.20 4.06 -21.98
C ALA A 225 16.07 3.90 -23.50
N LYS A 226 16.18 2.67 -24.02
CA LYS A 226 15.95 2.39 -25.44
C LYS A 226 14.49 2.65 -25.86
N VAL A 227 13.53 2.17 -25.06
CA VAL A 227 12.10 2.40 -25.32
C VAL A 227 11.78 3.90 -25.31
N LEU A 228 12.32 4.63 -24.32
CA LEU A 228 12.17 6.07 -24.21
C LEU A 228 12.79 6.83 -25.39
N ALA A 229 13.95 6.38 -25.88
CA ALA A 229 14.57 6.96 -27.06
C ALA A 229 13.73 6.76 -28.34
N ASP A 230 13.09 5.59 -28.49
CA ASP A 230 12.22 5.30 -29.62
C ASP A 230 10.97 6.21 -29.67
N VAL A 231 10.55 6.75 -28.51
CA VAL A 231 9.43 7.72 -28.40
C VAL A 231 9.88 9.18 -28.29
N GLY A 232 11.16 9.48 -28.53
CA GLY A 232 11.68 10.84 -28.66
C GLY A 232 12.39 11.44 -27.45
N VAL A 233 12.62 10.66 -26.38
CA VAL A 233 13.41 11.11 -25.23
C VAL A 233 14.90 11.03 -25.53
N SER A 234 15.63 12.12 -25.30
CA SER A 234 17.08 12.18 -25.53
C SER A 234 17.85 11.56 -24.36
N ARG A 235 18.85 10.72 -24.65
CA ARG A 235 19.80 10.22 -23.65
C ARG A 235 20.93 11.23 -23.46
N ASP A 236 21.16 11.69 -22.23
CA ASP A 236 22.10 12.79 -21.97
C ASP A 236 23.50 12.33 -21.55
N GLY A 237 23.66 11.05 -21.19
CA GLY A 237 24.93 10.49 -20.71
C GLY A 237 24.96 8.97 -20.69
N GLU A 238 25.92 8.41 -19.96
CA GLU A 238 26.01 6.97 -19.67
C GLU A 238 25.48 6.66 -18.27
N VAL A 239 25.21 5.38 -17.99
CA VAL A 239 24.84 4.95 -16.64
C VAL A 239 25.99 5.27 -15.69
N THR A 240 25.70 6.01 -14.64
CA THR A 240 26.68 6.51 -13.67
C THR A 240 26.33 6.00 -12.28
N THR A 241 27.34 5.54 -11.53
CA THR A 241 27.17 5.19 -10.11
C THR A 241 27.43 6.42 -9.26
N THR A 242 26.44 6.82 -8.48
CA THR A 242 26.50 8.01 -7.62
C THR A 242 27.25 7.74 -6.31
N PRO A 243 27.71 8.78 -5.59
CA PRO A 243 28.32 8.64 -4.28
C PRO A 243 27.42 8.02 -3.20
N TRP A 244 26.10 7.99 -3.42
CA TRP A 244 25.10 7.37 -2.54
C TRP A 244 24.66 5.98 -3.04
N GLU A 245 25.53 5.32 -3.80
CA GLU A 245 25.40 3.91 -4.20
C GLU A 245 24.18 3.58 -5.09
N GLN A 246 23.68 4.57 -5.83
CA GLN A 246 22.67 4.38 -6.86
C GLN A 246 23.33 4.30 -8.24
N ASN A 247 22.82 3.46 -9.13
CA ASN A 247 23.09 3.60 -10.56
C ASN A 247 21.99 4.42 -11.19
N CYS A 248 22.34 5.43 -11.98
CA CYS A 248 21.37 6.30 -12.63
C CYS A 248 21.77 6.65 -14.07
N LEU A 249 20.78 7.01 -14.88
CA LEU A 249 20.93 7.55 -16.21
C LEU A 249 20.04 8.78 -16.37
N ARG A 250 20.65 9.90 -16.79
CA ARG A 250 19.93 11.13 -17.13
C ARG A 250 19.46 11.12 -18.59
N MET A 251 18.23 11.58 -18.79
CA MET A 251 17.55 11.72 -20.05
C MET A 251 16.72 13.02 -20.07
N SER A 252 16.48 13.58 -21.25
CA SER A 252 15.73 14.82 -21.43
C SER A 252 14.55 14.61 -22.37
N THR A 253 13.37 15.04 -21.96
CA THR A 253 12.18 15.03 -22.84
C THR A 253 12.23 16.21 -23.83
N SER A 254 11.51 16.10 -24.95
CA SER A 254 11.37 17.20 -25.93
C SER A 254 10.79 18.49 -25.33
N GLU A 255 10.01 18.35 -24.25
CA GLU A 255 9.38 19.43 -23.50
C GLU A 255 10.34 20.14 -22.53
N GLY A 256 11.56 19.61 -22.35
CA GLY A 256 12.62 20.20 -21.52
C GLY A 256 12.65 19.69 -20.07
N GLU A 257 11.87 18.66 -19.75
CA GLU A 257 11.89 18.02 -18.44
C GLU A 257 13.11 17.10 -18.30
N GLN A 258 13.75 17.15 -17.13
CA GLN A 258 14.80 16.21 -16.73
C GLN A 258 14.18 14.92 -16.21
N LEU A 259 14.52 13.80 -16.84
CA LEU A 259 14.15 12.45 -16.44
C LEU A 259 15.39 11.67 -15.98
N THR A 260 15.32 11.05 -14.81
CA THR A 260 16.38 10.17 -14.31
C THR A 260 15.84 8.76 -14.16
N LEU A 261 16.42 7.79 -14.87
CA LEU A 261 16.22 6.37 -14.56
C LEU A 261 17.22 5.96 -13.50
N PHE A 262 16.81 5.28 -12.44
CA PHE A 262 17.75 4.92 -11.38
C PHE A 262 17.41 3.60 -10.69
N THR A 263 18.37 3.08 -9.93
CA THR A 263 18.23 1.93 -9.04
C THR A 263 18.43 2.39 -7.60
N LEU A 264 17.73 1.75 -6.66
CA LEU A 264 17.99 1.95 -5.23
C LEU A 264 19.08 1.00 -4.72
N PRO A 265 19.83 1.40 -3.67
CA PRO A 265 20.66 0.48 -2.92
C PRO A 265 19.81 -0.67 -2.35
N ALA A 266 20.40 -1.87 -2.23
CA ALA A 266 19.66 -3.09 -1.88
C ALA A 266 18.88 -2.96 -0.55
N GLU A 267 19.48 -2.33 0.47
CA GLU A 267 18.82 -2.13 1.77
C GLU A 267 17.63 -1.16 1.67
N GLU A 268 17.79 -0.02 0.99
CA GLU A 268 16.68 0.93 0.79
C GLU A 268 15.58 0.30 -0.07
N ARG A 269 15.96 -0.50 -1.06
CA ARG A 269 15.02 -1.19 -1.93
C ARG A 269 14.12 -2.16 -1.15
N VAL A 270 14.65 -2.91 -0.19
CA VAL A 270 13.83 -3.77 0.69
C VAL A 270 12.80 -2.92 1.44
N VAL A 271 13.21 -1.79 2.01
CA VAL A 271 12.32 -0.86 2.73
C VAL A 271 11.25 -0.27 1.79
N ARG A 272 11.62 0.06 0.55
CA ARG A 272 10.69 0.66 -0.44
C ARG A 272 9.76 -0.38 -1.07
N GLU A 273 10.20 -1.62 -1.26
CA GLU A 273 9.37 -2.74 -1.69
C GLU A 273 8.31 -3.05 -0.64
N GLU A 274 8.70 -3.07 0.64
CA GLU A 274 7.75 -3.15 1.77
C GLU A 274 6.80 -1.95 1.85
N ALA A 275 7.21 -0.76 1.40
CA ALA A 275 6.32 0.42 1.30
C ALA A 275 5.47 0.44 0.00
N ARG A 276 5.85 -0.33 -1.02
CA ARG A 276 5.16 -0.47 -2.33
C ARG A 276 4.08 -1.53 -2.32
N SER A 277 4.34 -2.63 -1.62
CA SER A 277 3.34 -3.67 -1.35
C SER A 277 2.12 -3.13 -0.60
N VAL A 278 2.20 -1.87 -0.18
CA VAL A 278 1.24 -1.10 0.57
C VAL A 278 0.34 -0.22 -0.25
N LEU A 279 0.96 0.51 -1.15
CA LEU A 279 0.30 1.55 -1.90
C LEU A 279 -0.40 0.95 -3.13
N SER A 280 -0.04 -0.27 -3.52
CA SER A 280 -0.71 -1.01 -4.59
C SER A 280 -2.04 -1.60 -4.12
N VAL A 281 -3.12 -0.80 -4.25
CA VAL A 281 -4.47 -1.32 -4.36
C VAL A 281 -4.53 -2.14 -5.66
N ARG A 282 -4.54 -3.47 -5.56
CA ARG A 282 -5.06 -4.29 -6.66
C ARG A 282 -6.58 -4.19 -6.58
N GLN A 283 -7.18 -3.42 -7.50
CA GLN A 283 -8.55 -3.73 -7.90
C GLN A 283 -8.53 -5.14 -8.53
N ALA A 284 -9.49 -5.96 -8.10
CA ALA A 284 -9.80 -7.24 -8.74
C ALA A 284 -10.37 -7.02 -10.15
#